data_AF-A0A1Q4FSC5-F1
#
_entry.id   AF-A0A1Q4FSC5-F1
#
_cell.length_a   1.000
_cell.length_b   1.000
_cell.length_c   1.000
_cell.angle_alpha   90.00
_cell.angle_beta   90.00
_cell.angle_gamma   90.00
#
_symmetry.space_group_name_H-M   'P 1'
#
loop_
_entity.id
_entity.type
_entity.pdbx_description
1 polymer ?
#
loop_
_entity_poly.entity_id
_entity_poly.type
_entity_poly.pdbx_seq_one_letter_code
_entity_poly.pdbx_strand_id
1 'polypeptide(L)'
;MKTRLLFSALLLALSAGAACAQVAPAPDYTYRVDSAGSAGWRTTITAYHGAFHYRDLVLTPRYCTGNPGTPDSAAAEMRVYQHASGPWTADFRVPMSGGGANCELFIEFDLKDHDRPPIFHEVDTEMPGQGQKPRMKEVPDTTDLAAADPVLIGPAILQWGDQATIPATQATRRRNGLCYFPYRHLTLNAGPGHAEGTSTSLRRNGPTGPLLAYDDLPALQPLSTAGASGVIALPPGSSVVVIEVDAPDYVPETSETNNLRRVLIDVQGSCD
;
A
#
# COMPACT_ATOMS: atom_id res chain seq x y z
N MET A 1 64.36 -42.57 -16.69
CA MET A 1 63.30 -41.55 -16.83
C MET A 1 62.14 -41.89 -15.90
N LYS A 2 61.92 -41.09 -14.85
CA LYS A 2 60.60 -40.72 -14.29
C LYS A 2 60.81 -39.94 -12.99
N THR A 3 60.88 -38.63 -13.14
CA THR A 3 60.70 -37.63 -12.09
C THR A 3 59.26 -37.67 -11.60
N ARG A 4 59.04 -37.68 -10.28
CA ARG A 4 57.73 -37.38 -9.67
C ARG A 4 57.91 -36.16 -8.76
N LEU A 5 57.21 -35.09 -9.13
CA LEU A 5 57.07 -33.85 -8.37
C LEU A 5 56.10 -34.08 -7.20
N LEU A 6 56.54 -33.70 -6.00
CA LEU A 6 55.72 -33.48 -4.81
C LEU A 6 55.33 -31.99 -4.79
N PHE A 7 54.03 -31.71 -4.96
CA PHE A 7 53.44 -30.41 -4.63
C PHE A 7 52.30 -30.68 -3.66
N SER A 8 52.53 -30.41 -2.37
CA SER A 8 51.48 -30.36 -1.36
C SER A 8 50.74 -29.04 -1.51
N ALA A 9 49.50 -29.12 -1.98
CA ALA A 9 48.57 -28.00 -2.01
C ALA A 9 48.01 -27.75 -0.59
N LEU A 10 48.24 -26.54 -0.09
CA LEU A 10 47.53 -25.96 1.05
C LEU A 10 46.20 -25.42 0.53
N LEU A 11 45.08 -26.13 0.78
CA LEU A 11 43.74 -25.58 0.55
C LEU A 11 43.24 -24.95 1.84
N LEU A 12 43.15 -23.62 1.88
CA LEU A 12 42.28 -22.89 2.79
C LEU A 12 40.82 -23.14 2.38
N ALA A 13 40.05 -23.77 3.25
CA ALA A 13 38.60 -23.82 3.15
C ALA A 13 38.00 -22.54 3.76
N LEU A 14 37.71 -21.55 2.91
CA LEU A 14 36.75 -20.49 3.20
C LEU A 14 35.45 -20.84 2.46
N SER A 15 34.56 -21.58 3.11
CA SER A 15 33.17 -21.68 2.68
C SER A 15 32.39 -20.58 3.39
N ALA A 16 32.33 -19.40 2.77
CA ALA A 16 31.24 -18.47 3.03
C ALA A 16 29.95 -19.15 2.55
N GLY A 17 29.05 -19.46 3.47
CA GLY A 17 27.75 -20.02 3.15
C GLY A 17 26.99 -19.05 2.26
N ALA A 18 26.78 -19.44 1.00
CA ALA A 18 25.76 -18.81 0.17
C ALA A 18 24.41 -19.13 0.81
N ALA A 19 23.79 -18.14 1.45
CA ALA A 19 22.41 -18.26 1.88
C ALA A 19 21.56 -18.52 0.63
N CYS A 20 20.83 -19.63 0.65
CA CYS A 20 19.97 -20.06 -0.44
C CYS A 20 18.93 -18.97 -0.73
N ALA A 21 18.83 -18.53 -1.99
CA ALA A 21 17.67 -17.78 -2.44
C ALA A 21 16.43 -18.66 -2.22
N GLN A 22 15.46 -18.18 -1.44
CA GLN A 22 14.15 -18.83 -1.38
C GLN A 22 13.48 -18.64 -2.75
N VAL A 23 13.31 -19.75 -3.46
CA VAL A 23 12.54 -19.82 -4.72
C VAL A 23 11.20 -20.44 -4.38
N ALA A 24 10.33 -19.62 -3.81
CA ALA A 24 8.90 -19.88 -3.71
C ALA A 24 8.21 -18.51 -3.86
N PRO A 25 7.03 -18.44 -4.49
CA PRO A 25 6.24 -17.21 -4.46
C PRO A 25 6.13 -16.80 -3.01
N ALA A 26 6.63 -15.60 -2.66
CA ALA A 26 6.52 -15.11 -1.29
C ALA A 26 5.02 -15.18 -0.93
N PRO A 27 4.62 -16.08 -0.01
CA PRO A 27 3.21 -16.43 0.22
C PRO A 27 2.39 -15.23 0.70
N ASP A 28 3.09 -14.15 1.04
CA ASP A 28 2.60 -12.96 1.66
C ASP A 28 2.62 -11.75 0.69
N TYR A 29 2.39 -11.93 -0.62
CA TYR A 29 2.24 -10.80 -1.55
C TYR A 29 1.10 -11.03 -2.56
N THR A 30 0.30 -9.99 -2.79
CA THR A 30 -0.58 -9.88 -3.95
C THR A 30 0.01 -8.88 -4.93
N TYR A 31 -0.26 -9.07 -6.22
CA TYR A 31 0.25 -8.15 -7.24
C TYR A 31 -0.75 -8.02 -8.37
N ARG A 32 -0.73 -6.85 -9.01
CA ARG A 32 -1.57 -6.53 -10.16
C ARG A 32 -0.70 -5.94 -11.26
N VAL A 33 -0.79 -6.53 -12.44
CA VAL A 33 -0.06 -6.10 -13.64
C VAL A 33 -1.06 -5.47 -14.61
N ASP A 34 -0.86 -4.19 -14.92
CA ASP A 34 -1.70 -3.43 -15.84
C ASP A 34 -0.90 -3.00 -17.08
N SER A 35 -1.57 -2.96 -18.23
CA SER A 35 -1.00 -2.37 -19.46
C SER A 35 -1.04 -0.85 -19.35
N ALA A 36 0.10 -0.17 -19.55
CA ALA A 36 0.20 1.29 -19.58
C ALA A 36 0.27 1.85 -21.01
N GLY A 37 -0.23 1.10 -22.00
CA GLY A 37 -0.21 1.50 -23.40
C GLY A 37 1.21 1.56 -23.97
N SER A 38 1.59 2.68 -24.61
CA SER A 38 2.93 2.86 -25.19
C SER A 38 4.06 2.94 -24.16
N ALA A 39 3.72 3.17 -22.88
CA ALA A 39 4.68 3.21 -21.78
C ALA A 39 5.09 1.82 -21.26
N GLY A 40 4.55 0.73 -21.85
CA GLY A 40 4.87 -0.64 -21.46
C GLY A 40 3.91 -1.19 -20.40
N TRP A 41 4.43 -2.02 -19.52
CA TRP A 41 3.67 -2.69 -18.46
C TRP A 41 4.03 -2.11 -17.10
N ARG A 42 3.04 -1.93 -16.24
CA ARG A 42 3.24 -1.48 -14.85
C ARG A 42 2.72 -2.53 -13.90
N THR A 43 3.36 -2.65 -12.75
CA THR A 43 2.87 -3.49 -11.66
C THR A 43 2.66 -2.68 -10.40
N THR A 44 1.66 -3.10 -9.64
CA THR A 44 1.52 -2.77 -8.23
C THR A 44 1.77 -4.04 -7.44
N ILE A 45 2.71 -3.99 -6.49
CA ILE A 45 3.00 -5.11 -5.58
C ILE A 45 2.55 -4.69 -4.18
N THR A 46 1.74 -5.54 -3.55
CA THR A 46 1.15 -5.32 -2.23
C THR A 46 1.55 -6.46 -1.32
N ALA A 47 2.12 -6.18 -0.15
CA ALA A 47 2.33 -7.21 0.86
C ALA A 47 0.98 -7.70 1.40
N TYR A 48 0.82 -9.01 1.59
CA TYR A 48 -0.28 -9.64 2.32
C TYR A 48 -0.26 -9.05 3.74
N HIS A 49 -1.43 -8.58 4.18
CA HIS A 49 -1.68 -7.65 5.30
C HIS A 49 -1.66 -6.14 4.97
N GLY A 50 -1.58 -5.76 3.68
CA GLY A 50 -1.77 -4.38 3.21
C GLY A 50 -0.69 -3.38 3.67
N ALA A 51 0.35 -3.84 4.37
CA ALA A 51 1.30 -2.97 5.05
C ALA A 51 2.12 -2.09 4.08
N PHE A 52 2.38 -2.57 2.86
CA PHE A 52 3.22 -1.86 1.89
C PHE A 52 2.75 -2.05 0.45
N HIS A 53 2.84 -0.97 -0.31
CA HIS A 53 2.54 -0.93 -1.74
C HIS A 53 3.70 -0.33 -2.53
N TYR A 54 4.18 -1.07 -3.51
CA TYR A 54 5.09 -0.58 -4.54
C TYR A 54 4.29 -0.28 -5.79
N ARG A 55 4.07 1.00 -6.07
CA ARG A 55 3.23 1.48 -7.16
C ARG A 55 4.04 1.88 -8.37
N ASP A 56 3.40 1.82 -9.53
CA ASP A 56 3.92 2.35 -10.78
C ASP A 56 5.31 1.78 -11.15
N LEU A 57 5.56 0.55 -10.70
CA LEU A 57 6.78 -0.16 -11.01
C LEU A 57 6.78 -0.50 -12.49
N VAL A 58 7.69 0.14 -13.23
CA VAL A 58 7.82 -0.07 -14.67
C VAL A 58 8.50 -1.40 -14.90
N LEU A 59 7.75 -2.33 -15.49
CA LEU A 59 8.27 -3.63 -15.84
C LEU A 59 9.03 -3.56 -17.17
N THR A 60 10.23 -4.11 -17.17
CA THR A 60 11.08 -4.16 -18.36
C THR A 60 11.00 -5.56 -18.99
N PRO A 61 10.62 -5.68 -20.28
CA PRO A 61 10.67 -6.95 -20.98
C PRO A 61 12.10 -7.50 -21.05
N ARG A 62 12.28 -8.77 -20.71
CA ARG A 62 13.54 -9.51 -20.83
C ARG A 62 13.34 -10.75 -21.69
N TYR A 63 14.36 -11.06 -22.48
CA TYR A 63 14.41 -12.24 -23.36
C TYR A 63 13.30 -12.31 -24.42
N CYS A 64 12.58 -11.22 -24.66
CA CYS A 64 11.50 -11.17 -25.64
C CYS A 64 12.07 -10.99 -27.06
N THR A 65 11.89 -11.99 -27.91
CA THR A 65 12.15 -11.89 -29.35
C THR A 65 10.84 -11.55 -30.06
N GLY A 66 10.65 -10.28 -30.42
CA GLY A 66 9.44 -9.79 -31.09
C GLY A 66 8.36 -9.30 -30.11
N ASN A 67 7.08 -9.53 -30.44
CA ASN A 67 5.96 -9.10 -29.62
C ASN A 67 6.00 -9.85 -28.28
N PRO A 68 6.03 -9.14 -27.13
CA PRO A 68 6.15 -9.78 -25.84
C PRO A 68 4.91 -10.59 -25.43
N GLY A 69 3.75 -10.40 -26.07
CA GLY A 69 2.52 -11.15 -25.75
C GLY A 69 1.74 -10.54 -24.57
N THR A 70 1.00 -11.37 -23.83
CA THR A 70 0.17 -10.95 -22.69
C THR A 70 0.76 -11.47 -21.38
N PRO A 71 0.91 -10.65 -20.32
CA PRO A 71 1.42 -11.10 -19.03
C PRO A 71 0.53 -12.18 -18.43
N ASP A 72 1.15 -13.26 -17.96
CA ASP A 72 0.50 -14.27 -17.14
C ASP A 72 0.70 -13.92 -15.68
N SER A 73 -0.14 -13.01 -15.19
CA SER A 73 -0.10 -12.60 -13.78
C SER A 73 -0.27 -13.81 -12.85
N ALA A 74 -1.04 -14.84 -13.21
CA ALA A 74 -1.20 -16.00 -12.33
C ALA A 74 0.10 -16.79 -12.10
N ALA A 75 1.10 -16.60 -12.96
CA ALA A 75 2.42 -17.22 -12.87
C ALA A 75 3.52 -16.26 -12.40
N ALA A 76 3.18 -15.05 -11.93
CA ALA A 76 4.21 -14.10 -11.51
C ALA A 76 4.87 -14.53 -10.20
N GLU A 77 6.16 -14.23 -10.08
CA GLU A 77 7.01 -14.62 -8.97
C GLU A 77 7.73 -13.39 -8.42
N MET A 78 7.73 -13.25 -7.09
CA MET A 78 8.59 -12.29 -6.39
C MET A 78 9.68 -13.06 -5.65
N ARG A 79 10.93 -12.66 -5.83
CA ARG A 79 12.08 -13.21 -5.09
C ARG A 79 12.69 -12.13 -4.23
N VAL A 80 12.98 -12.47 -2.99
CA VAL A 80 13.58 -11.54 -2.04
C VAL A 80 14.98 -12.03 -1.69
N TYR A 81 15.93 -11.11 -1.75
CA TYR A 81 17.35 -11.33 -1.52
C TYR A 81 17.78 -10.59 -0.26
N GLN A 82 18.13 -11.36 0.76
CA GLN A 82 18.66 -10.84 2.01
C GLN A 82 20.14 -10.47 1.85
N HIS A 83 20.49 -9.24 2.24
CA HIS A 83 21.89 -8.78 2.31
C HIS A 83 22.38 -8.76 3.76
N ALA A 84 23.65 -9.13 3.97
CA ALA A 84 24.27 -9.14 5.30
C ALA A 84 24.41 -7.73 5.91
N SER A 85 24.50 -6.71 5.06
CA SER A 85 24.52 -5.30 5.43
C SER A 85 23.95 -4.47 4.28
N GLY A 86 22.78 -3.84 4.49
CA GLY A 86 22.09 -3.04 3.46
C GLY A 86 20.59 -3.33 3.39
N PRO A 87 19.85 -2.61 2.53
CA PRO A 87 18.45 -2.91 2.26
C PRO A 87 18.33 -4.31 1.62
N TRP A 88 17.21 -4.99 1.87
CA TRP A 88 16.89 -6.23 1.17
C TRP A 88 16.51 -5.87 -0.26
N THR A 89 16.94 -6.62 -1.26
CA THR A 89 16.55 -6.38 -2.66
C THR A 89 15.50 -7.38 -3.05
N ALA A 90 14.52 -6.99 -3.86
CA ALA A 90 13.55 -7.92 -4.43
C ALA A 90 13.57 -7.84 -5.95
N ASP A 91 13.34 -8.97 -6.61
CA ASP A 91 12.95 -9.00 -8.02
C ASP A 91 11.52 -9.51 -8.19
N PHE A 92 10.84 -8.99 -9.20
CA PHE A 92 9.50 -9.40 -9.56
C PHE A 92 9.47 -9.74 -11.05
N ARG A 93 8.97 -10.94 -11.34
CA ARG A 93 9.02 -11.59 -12.65
C ARG A 93 7.62 -11.98 -13.06
N VAL A 94 7.20 -11.60 -14.26
CA VAL A 94 5.89 -12.00 -14.83
C VAL A 94 6.15 -12.73 -16.15
N PRO A 95 5.91 -14.04 -16.22
CA PRO A 95 5.97 -14.77 -17.48
C PRO A 95 5.00 -14.18 -18.50
N MET A 96 5.38 -14.18 -19.78
CA MET A 96 4.48 -13.75 -20.85
C MET A 96 3.88 -14.95 -21.58
N SER A 97 2.56 -14.95 -21.75
CA SER A 97 1.83 -15.89 -22.60
C SER A 97 1.82 -15.40 -24.06
N GLY A 98 2.11 -16.31 -25.00
CA GLY A 98 2.05 -16.03 -26.44
C GLY A 98 3.22 -15.21 -27.02
N GLY A 99 4.14 -14.73 -26.20
CA GLY A 99 5.46 -14.22 -26.63
C GLY A 99 6.42 -15.37 -26.97
N GLY A 100 7.52 -15.08 -27.67
CA GLY A 100 8.58 -16.08 -27.91
C GLY A 100 9.05 -16.75 -26.62
N ALA A 101 9.62 -17.97 -26.73
CA ALA A 101 10.04 -18.76 -25.57
C ALA A 101 10.91 -17.93 -24.60
N ASN A 102 10.56 -17.98 -23.30
CA ASN A 102 11.24 -17.33 -22.18
C ASN A 102 11.09 -15.80 -22.06
N CYS A 103 10.16 -15.17 -22.79
CA CYS A 103 9.84 -13.75 -22.57
C CYS A 103 9.20 -13.54 -21.19
N GLU A 104 9.78 -12.65 -20.39
CA GLU A 104 9.25 -12.25 -19.07
C GLU A 104 9.30 -10.73 -18.91
N LEU A 105 8.44 -10.20 -18.05
CA LEU A 105 8.54 -8.85 -17.53
C LEU A 105 9.29 -8.88 -16.20
N PHE A 106 10.19 -7.93 -16.00
CA PHE A 106 11.09 -7.91 -14.86
C PHE A 106 11.20 -6.52 -14.24
N ILE A 107 11.26 -6.47 -12.91
CA ILE A 107 11.77 -5.33 -12.16
C ILE A 107 12.59 -5.80 -10.96
N GLU A 108 13.61 -5.01 -10.58
CA GLU A 108 14.37 -5.15 -9.34
C GLU A 108 14.24 -3.85 -8.54
N PHE A 109 14.04 -3.95 -7.22
CA PHE A 109 13.85 -2.80 -6.34
C PHE A 109 14.31 -3.10 -4.91
N ASP A 110 14.67 -2.04 -4.18
CA ASP A 110 15.01 -2.13 -2.76
C ASP A 110 13.73 -2.19 -1.91
N LEU A 111 13.70 -3.15 -0.99
CA LEU A 111 12.71 -3.21 0.07
C LEU A 111 13.02 -2.16 1.15
N LYS A 112 12.01 -1.49 1.69
CA LYS A 112 12.18 -0.56 2.82
C LYS A 112 12.50 -1.36 4.09
N ASP A 113 13.15 -0.72 5.07
CA ASP A 113 13.61 -1.40 6.30
C ASP A 113 12.49 -2.07 7.13
N HIS A 114 11.24 -1.64 6.96
CA HIS A 114 10.06 -2.22 7.61
C HIS A 114 9.45 -3.39 6.82
N ASP A 115 10.01 -3.72 5.65
CA ASP A 115 9.48 -4.71 4.70
C ASP A 115 10.23 -6.06 4.82
N ARG A 116 10.97 -6.24 5.91
CA ARG A 116 11.68 -7.50 6.20
C ARG A 116 10.62 -8.56 6.55
N PRO A 117 10.48 -9.65 5.77
CA PRO A 117 9.57 -10.73 6.13
C PRO A 117 9.96 -11.30 7.51
N PRO A 118 8.98 -11.76 8.30
CA PRO A 118 9.27 -12.37 9.60
C PRO A 118 10.22 -13.56 9.42
N ILE A 119 11.20 -13.66 10.31
CA ILE A 119 12.33 -14.63 10.20
C ILE A 119 11.86 -16.09 10.42
N PHE A 120 10.59 -16.32 10.78
CA PHE A 120 10.05 -17.63 11.11
C PHE A 120 8.68 -17.86 10.47
N HIS A 121 8.59 -18.88 9.61
CA HIS A 121 7.33 -19.53 9.26
C HIS A 121 7.10 -20.66 10.27
N GLU A 122 6.08 -20.54 11.12
CA GLU A 122 5.50 -21.70 11.79
C GLU A 122 4.45 -22.27 10.82
N VAL A 123 4.82 -23.36 10.14
CA VAL A 123 3.89 -24.11 9.29
C VAL A 123 3.02 -24.93 10.23
N ASP A 124 1.73 -24.60 10.33
CA ASP A 124 0.79 -25.39 11.12
C ASP A 124 0.46 -26.69 10.38
N THR A 125 1.18 -27.76 10.74
CA THR A 125 0.97 -29.11 10.25
C THR A 125 -0.04 -29.84 11.14
N GLU A 126 -1.14 -30.28 10.52
CA GLU A 126 -2.10 -31.32 10.93
C GLU A 126 -3.46 -30.86 11.47
N MET A 127 -4.54 -31.30 10.79
CA MET A 127 -5.52 -32.21 11.41
C MET A 127 -6.46 -32.85 10.34
N PRO A 128 -6.58 -34.18 10.29
CA PRO A 128 -7.58 -34.87 9.49
C PRO A 128 -8.85 -35.20 10.30
N GLY A 129 -10.01 -34.79 9.78
CA GLY A 129 -11.32 -35.38 10.06
C GLY A 129 -12.22 -34.62 11.04
N GLN A 130 -13.39 -34.17 10.57
CA GLN A 130 -14.70 -34.30 11.24
C GLN A 130 -15.82 -33.78 10.32
N GLY A 131 -17.02 -34.36 10.47
CA GLY A 131 -18.15 -34.30 9.52
C GLY A 131 -18.66 -32.90 9.15
N GLN A 132 -19.37 -32.85 8.01
CA GLN A 132 -19.98 -31.63 7.48
C GLN A 132 -20.99 -31.04 8.49
N LYS A 133 -20.56 -29.98 9.18
CA LYS A 133 -21.48 -29.04 9.82
C LYS A 133 -22.44 -28.47 8.74
N PRO A 134 -23.71 -28.25 9.07
CA PRO A 134 -24.63 -27.58 8.14
C PRO A 134 -23.99 -26.26 7.70
N ARG A 135 -23.82 -26.09 6.38
CA ARG A 135 -23.27 -24.86 5.81
C ARG A 135 -24.26 -23.75 6.08
N MET A 136 -24.03 -22.99 7.16
CA MET A 136 -24.57 -21.63 7.24
C MET A 136 -24.15 -20.93 5.96
N LYS A 137 -25.10 -20.30 5.27
CA LYS A 137 -24.81 -19.43 4.13
C LYS A 137 -23.84 -18.38 4.64
N GLU A 138 -22.59 -18.48 4.20
CA GLU A 138 -21.51 -17.57 4.52
C GLU A 138 -22.01 -16.17 4.15
N VAL A 139 -22.25 -15.34 5.17
CA VAL A 139 -22.48 -13.92 4.95
C VAL A 139 -21.11 -13.40 4.54
N PRO A 140 -20.94 -12.84 3.34
CA PRO A 140 -19.63 -12.41 2.87
C PRO A 140 -19.05 -11.43 3.89
N ASP A 141 -17.90 -11.78 4.41
CA ASP A 141 -17.13 -11.07 5.44
C ASP A 141 -16.53 -9.80 4.84
N THR A 142 -17.43 -8.89 4.48
CA THR A 142 -17.10 -7.74 3.63
C THR A 142 -16.88 -6.51 4.49
N THR A 143 -15.78 -5.83 4.19
CA THR A 143 -15.37 -4.62 4.87
C THR A 143 -16.18 -3.43 4.36
N ASP A 144 -16.36 -2.42 5.20
CA ASP A 144 -17.08 -1.19 4.83
C ASP A 144 -16.48 0.00 5.59
N LEU A 145 -15.43 0.60 5.04
CA LEU A 145 -14.73 1.75 5.56
C LEU A 145 -15.45 3.06 5.21
N ALA A 146 -15.89 3.78 6.24
CA ALA A 146 -16.52 5.08 6.08
C ALA A 146 -15.75 6.17 6.83
N ALA A 147 -15.67 7.36 6.23
CA ALA A 147 -15.29 8.55 6.99
C ALA A 147 -16.43 8.88 7.97
N ALA A 148 -16.14 8.82 9.27
CA ALA A 148 -17.14 8.96 10.32
C ALA A 148 -17.24 10.41 10.82
N ASP A 149 -18.45 10.80 11.23
CA ASP A 149 -18.70 12.09 11.88
C ASP A 149 -18.27 12.07 13.36
N PRO A 150 -17.90 13.22 13.95
CA PRO A 150 -17.66 14.50 13.29
C PRO A 150 -16.23 14.65 12.77
N VAL A 151 -16.01 15.57 11.84
CA VAL A 151 -14.68 16.12 11.52
C VAL A 151 -14.44 17.42 12.28
N LEU A 152 -13.21 17.58 12.79
CA LEU A 152 -12.77 18.79 13.45
C LEU A 152 -11.75 19.50 12.54
N ILE A 153 -11.95 20.79 12.29
CA ILE A 153 -11.00 21.67 11.60
C ILE A 153 -10.91 22.98 12.37
N GLY A 154 -9.74 23.27 12.93
CA GLY A 154 -9.58 24.36 13.89
C GLY A 154 -10.52 24.17 15.08
N PRO A 155 -11.34 25.17 15.43
CA PRO A 155 -12.36 25.03 16.46
C PRO A 155 -13.72 24.53 15.94
N ALA A 156 -13.89 24.34 14.64
CA ALA A 156 -15.15 23.87 14.08
C ALA A 156 -15.30 22.37 14.30
N ILE A 157 -16.49 21.95 14.75
CA ILE A 157 -16.94 20.55 14.81
C ILE A 157 -18.03 20.43 13.75
N LEU A 158 -17.82 19.59 12.74
CA LEU A 158 -18.63 19.54 11.53
C LEU A 158 -19.14 18.13 11.29
N GLN A 159 -20.39 18.04 10.85
CA GLN A 159 -20.92 16.87 10.18
C GLN A 159 -20.58 16.93 8.69
N TRP A 160 -20.63 15.80 8.00
CA TRP A 160 -20.46 15.77 6.56
C TRP A 160 -21.52 16.59 5.83
N GLY A 161 -21.07 17.39 4.87
CA GLY A 161 -21.91 18.34 4.15
C GLY A 161 -22.08 19.69 4.85
N ASP A 162 -21.62 19.84 6.10
CA ASP A 162 -21.68 21.11 6.81
C ASP A 162 -20.76 22.17 6.19
N GLN A 163 -21.07 23.41 6.56
CA GLN A 163 -20.25 24.58 6.31
C GLN A 163 -19.84 25.22 7.64
N ALA A 164 -18.57 25.60 7.76
CA ALA A 164 -18.08 26.47 8.84
C ALA A 164 -17.38 27.70 8.29
N THR A 165 -17.49 28.77 9.08
CA THR A 165 -16.68 29.97 8.93
C THR A 165 -15.68 30.03 10.07
N ILE A 166 -14.39 30.07 9.76
CA ILE A 166 -13.30 30.05 10.75
C ILE A 166 -12.47 31.34 10.60
N PRO A 167 -12.41 32.21 11.62
CA PRO A 167 -11.50 33.35 11.62
C PRO A 167 -10.03 32.92 11.48
N ALA A 168 -9.27 33.61 10.63
CA ALA A 168 -7.82 33.43 10.46
C ALA A 168 -7.04 33.62 11.78
N THR A 169 -7.60 34.38 12.73
CA THR A 169 -7.04 34.57 14.08
C THR A 169 -7.04 33.30 14.92
N GLN A 170 -7.82 32.28 14.55
CA GLN A 170 -7.85 30.98 15.21
C GLN A 170 -6.87 29.97 14.59
N ALA A 171 -6.13 30.36 13.56
CA ALA A 171 -5.08 29.54 12.99
C ALA A 171 -3.92 29.41 13.99
N THR A 172 -3.37 28.20 14.13
CA THR A 172 -2.17 27.94 14.95
C THR A 172 -0.93 28.63 14.39
N ARG A 173 -0.93 28.89 13.08
CA ARG A 173 0.13 29.61 12.37
C ARG A 173 -0.47 30.32 11.14
N ARG A 174 0.10 31.47 10.79
CA ARG A 174 -0.18 32.22 9.55
C ARG A 174 1.14 32.49 8.85
N ARG A 175 1.24 32.15 7.56
CA ARG A 175 2.47 32.34 6.77
C ARG A 175 2.18 32.25 5.28
N ASN A 176 2.73 33.19 4.51
CA ASN A 176 2.68 33.19 3.04
C ASN A 176 1.24 33.07 2.50
N GLY A 177 0.29 33.77 3.11
CA GLY A 177 -1.12 33.73 2.71
C GLY A 177 -1.85 32.42 3.06
N LEU A 178 -1.32 31.61 3.97
CA LEU A 178 -1.94 30.35 4.44
C LEU A 178 -2.14 30.35 5.95
N CYS A 179 -3.34 29.93 6.37
CA CYS A 179 -3.72 29.71 7.75
C CYS A 179 -3.66 28.21 8.06
N TYR A 180 -2.96 27.85 9.13
CA TYR A 180 -2.73 26.48 9.53
C TYR A 180 -3.67 26.10 10.67
N PHE A 181 -4.58 25.18 10.41
CA PHE A 181 -5.58 24.72 11.37
C PHE A 181 -5.30 23.26 11.74
N PRO A 182 -5.37 22.90 13.03
CA PRO A 182 -5.36 21.50 13.41
C PRO A 182 -6.60 20.82 12.81
N TYR A 183 -6.51 19.54 12.48
CA TYR A 183 -7.67 18.74 12.12
C TYR A 183 -7.70 17.42 12.88
N ARG A 184 -8.88 16.83 12.94
CA ARG A 184 -9.08 15.45 13.38
C ARG A 184 -10.29 14.87 12.67
N HIS A 185 -10.20 13.63 12.21
CA HIS A 185 -11.36 12.86 11.73
C HIS A 185 -11.29 11.43 12.26
N LEU A 186 -12.41 10.73 12.14
CA LEU A 186 -12.51 9.32 12.45
C LEU A 186 -12.79 8.53 11.17
N THR A 187 -12.26 7.33 11.11
CA THR A 187 -12.63 6.31 10.14
C THR A 187 -13.30 5.17 10.89
N LEU A 188 -14.40 4.66 10.35
CA LEU A 188 -15.17 3.55 10.90
C LEU A 188 -15.12 2.39 9.91
N ASN A 189 -14.84 1.19 10.39
CA ASN A 189 -15.21 -0.02 9.66
C ASN A 189 -16.63 -0.43 10.07
N ALA A 190 -17.63 -0.08 9.27
CA ALA A 190 -19.05 -0.39 9.49
C ALA A 190 -19.40 -1.82 9.05
N GLY A 191 -18.49 -2.49 8.35
CA GLY A 191 -18.68 -3.83 7.82
C GLY A 191 -18.49 -4.90 8.90
N PRO A 192 -19.05 -6.11 8.69
CA PRO A 192 -18.77 -7.27 9.52
C PRO A 192 -17.35 -7.82 9.32
N GLY A 193 -16.67 -7.47 8.22
CA GLY A 193 -15.33 -7.94 7.86
C GLY A 193 -14.17 -7.14 8.40
N HIS A 194 -12.99 -7.76 8.46
CA HIS A 194 -11.74 -7.12 8.86
C HIS A 194 -11.22 -6.19 7.75
N ALA A 195 -10.94 -4.93 8.09
CA ALA A 195 -10.24 -4.02 7.19
C ALA A 195 -8.73 -4.14 7.40
N GLU A 196 -8.00 -4.43 6.33
CA GLU A 196 -6.54 -4.31 6.32
C GLU A 196 -6.10 -2.85 6.49
N GLY A 197 -4.81 -2.64 6.76
CA GLY A 197 -4.24 -1.30 6.81
C GLY A 197 -4.36 -0.56 5.47
N THR A 198 -4.69 0.72 5.52
CA THR A 198 -4.80 1.59 4.34
C THR A 198 -4.37 3.02 4.69
N SER A 199 -4.95 4.04 4.06
CA SER A 199 -4.63 5.45 4.26
C SER A 199 -5.87 6.31 4.05
N THR A 200 -5.84 7.50 4.63
CA THR A 200 -6.83 8.55 4.36
C THR A 200 -6.14 9.76 3.77
N SER A 201 -6.80 10.46 2.84
CA SER A 201 -6.29 11.69 2.25
C SER A 201 -7.26 12.85 2.47
N LEU A 202 -6.71 14.02 2.80
CA LEU A 202 -7.43 15.28 2.84
C LEU A 202 -7.02 16.10 1.64
N ARG A 203 -7.98 16.56 0.84
CA ARG A 203 -7.72 17.35 -0.37
C ARG A 203 -8.59 18.59 -0.44
N ARG A 204 -8.04 19.66 -1.01
CA ARG A 204 -8.75 20.92 -1.21
C ARG A 204 -9.45 20.95 -2.56
N ASN A 205 -10.74 21.27 -2.58
CA ASN A 205 -11.56 21.49 -3.78
C ASN A 205 -11.74 20.25 -4.68
N GLY A 206 -11.73 19.05 -4.09
CA GLY A 206 -12.07 17.80 -4.79
C GLY A 206 -11.03 16.69 -4.64
N PRO A 207 -11.32 15.47 -5.15
CA PRO A 207 -10.42 14.30 -5.06
C PRO A 207 -9.12 14.46 -5.86
N THR A 208 -9.10 15.34 -6.86
CA THR A 208 -7.90 15.66 -7.67
C THR A 208 -7.23 16.96 -7.23
N GLY A 209 -7.74 17.59 -6.18
CA GLY A 209 -7.23 18.87 -5.69
C GLY A 209 -5.91 18.74 -4.90
N PRO A 210 -5.33 19.89 -4.48
CA PRO A 210 -4.12 19.91 -3.69
C PRO A 210 -4.26 19.05 -2.42
N LEU A 211 -3.28 18.18 -2.19
CA LEU A 211 -3.18 17.38 -0.99
C LEU A 211 -2.91 18.29 0.22
N LEU A 212 -3.76 18.17 1.23
CA LEU A 212 -3.66 18.90 2.49
C LEU A 212 -3.02 18.03 3.58
N ALA A 213 -3.41 16.77 3.65
CA ALA A 213 -2.84 15.77 4.55
C ALA A 213 -2.99 14.36 3.97
N TYR A 214 -2.15 13.44 4.44
CA TYR A 214 -2.17 12.02 4.12
C TYR A 214 -1.78 11.27 5.39
N ASP A 215 -2.66 10.41 5.86
CA ASP A 215 -2.52 9.70 7.13
C ASP A 215 -2.62 8.20 6.91
N ASP A 216 -1.70 7.43 7.49
CA ASP A 216 -1.80 5.98 7.51
C ASP A 216 -2.95 5.55 8.43
N LEU A 217 -3.77 4.61 7.96
CA LEU A 217 -4.87 4.02 8.70
C LEU A 217 -4.49 2.58 9.08
N PRO A 218 -4.40 2.23 10.37
CA PRO A 218 -4.13 0.86 10.77
C PRO A 218 -5.31 -0.05 10.39
N ALA A 219 -5.06 -1.35 10.37
CA ALA A 219 -6.10 -2.34 10.19
C ALA A 219 -7.22 -2.16 11.24
N LEU A 220 -8.48 -2.27 10.81
CA LEU A 220 -9.66 -2.07 11.65
C LEU A 220 -10.46 -3.36 11.81
N GLN A 221 -10.72 -3.71 13.07
CA GLN A 221 -11.68 -4.75 13.40
C GLN A 221 -13.09 -4.32 12.98
N PRO A 222 -14.01 -5.28 12.78
CA PRO A 222 -15.42 -4.97 12.51
C PRO A 222 -16.00 -4.02 13.56
N LEU A 223 -16.77 -3.03 13.12
CA LEU A 223 -17.43 -2.01 13.95
C LEU A 223 -16.48 -1.15 14.82
N SER A 224 -15.19 -1.12 14.48
CA SER A 224 -14.18 -0.32 15.19
C SER A 224 -13.83 0.97 14.47
N THR A 225 -13.24 1.91 15.20
CA THR A 225 -12.81 3.21 14.65
C THR A 225 -11.32 3.46 14.87
N ALA A 226 -10.70 4.19 13.95
CA ALA A 226 -9.40 4.82 14.14
C ALA A 226 -9.50 6.32 13.87
N GLY A 227 -8.70 7.10 14.60
CA GLY A 227 -8.63 8.54 14.43
C GLY A 227 -7.32 8.95 13.76
N ALA A 228 -7.42 9.95 12.89
CA ALA A 228 -6.28 10.65 12.32
C ALA A 228 -6.35 12.13 12.71
N SER A 229 -5.20 12.77 12.87
CA SER A 229 -5.10 14.17 13.27
C SER A 229 -3.78 14.78 12.85
N GLY A 230 -3.81 16.07 12.52
CA GLY A 230 -2.61 16.79 12.09
C GLY A 230 -2.90 18.27 11.93
N VAL A 231 -2.21 18.91 10.97
CA VAL A 231 -2.41 20.31 10.62
C VAL A 231 -2.57 20.45 9.10
N ILE A 232 -3.61 21.17 8.68
CA ILE A 232 -3.84 21.51 7.26
C ILE A 232 -3.67 23.02 7.03
N ALA A 233 -3.26 23.39 5.82
CA ALA A 233 -3.08 24.78 5.41
C ALA A 233 -4.18 25.22 4.45
N LEU A 234 -4.96 26.24 4.83
CA LEU A 234 -6.05 26.79 4.05
C LEU A 234 -5.80 28.28 3.75
N PRO A 235 -6.04 28.76 2.52
CA PRO A 235 -5.99 30.18 2.20
C PRO A 235 -7.25 30.89 2.76
N PRO A 236 -7.23 32.23 2.87
CA PRO A 236 -8.45 33.01 3.08
C PRO A 236 -9.54 32.70 2.04
N GLY A 237 -10.79 32.81 2.44
CA GLY A 237 -11.97 32.53 1.62
C GLY A 237 -12.42 31.07 1.69
N SER A 238 -13.28 30.70 0.74
CA SER A 238 -13.99 29.42 0.76
C SER A 238 -13.19 28.28 0.10
N SER A 239 -13.10 27.16 0.80
CA SER A 239 -12.46 25.92 0.35
C SER A 239 -13.34 24.72 0.69
N VAL A 240 -13.48 23.77 -0.24
CA VAL A 240 -14.06 22.47 0.09
C VAL A 240 -12.94 21.56 0.57
N VAL A 241 -13.06 20.98 1.76
CA VAL A 241 -12.14 19.94 2.23
C VAL A 241 -12.82 18.60 1.99
N VAL A 242 -12.19 17.77 1.18
CA VAL A 242 -12.62 16.40 0.89
C VAL A 242 -11.74 15.45 1.68
N ILE A 243 -12.38 14.52 2.40
CA ILE A 243 -11.73 13.39 3.05
C ILE A 243 -12.08 12.15 2.25
N GLU A 244 -11.06 11.43 1.85
CA GLU A 244 -11.16 10.15 1.17
C GLU A 244 -10.51 9.12 2.09
N VAL A 245 -11.33 8.22 2.62
CA VAL A 245 -10.90 7.01 3.31
C VAL A 245 -10.56 5.98 2.25
N ASP A 246 -9.57 5.14 2.54
CA ASP A 246 -9.03 4.21 1.57
C ASP A 246 -8.62 4.94 0.28
N ALA A 247 -7.89 6.05 0.40
CA ALA A 247 -7.51 6.91 -0.72
C ALA A 247 -6.31 6.34 -1.47
N PRO A 248 -6.44 5.10 -1.95
CA PRO A 248 -6.53 4.85 -3.39
C PRO A 248 -7.30 3.57 -3.80
N ASP A 249 -8.36 3.21 -3.08
CA ASP A 249 -9.27 2.07 -3.29
C ASP A 249 -8.51 0.72 -3.16
N TYR A 250 -8.02 0.42 -1.95
CA TYR A 250 -7.23 -0.78 -1.63
C TYR A 250 -8.03 -1.90 -0.96
N VAL A 251 -9.03 -1.55 -0.16
CA VAL A 251 -9.82 -2.46 0.64
C VAL A 251 -11.11 -2.70 -0.13
N PRO A 252 -11.38 -3.92 -0.65
CA PRO A 252 -12.64 -4.17 -1.34
C PRO A 252 -13.82 -3.93 -0.39
N GLU A 253 -14.60 -2.89 -0.65
CA GLU A 253 -15.70 -2.49 0.21
C GLU A 253 -17.04 -2.97 -0.34
N THR A 254 -18.05 -3.06 0.53
CA THR A 254 -19.43 -3.20 0.04
C THR A 254 -19.93 -1.95 -0.67
N SER A 255 -19.36 -0.78 -0.34
CA SER A 255 -19.77 0.50 -0.86
C SER A 255 -18.61 1.49 -0.99
N GLU A 256 -18.09 1.66 -2.20
CA GLU A 256 -17.09 2.71 -2.52
C GLU A 256 -17.62 4.16 -2.44
N THR A 257 -18.84 4.38 -1.94
CA THR A 257 -19.47 5.70 -1.86
C THR A 257 -19.48 6.29 -0.46
N ASN A 258 -19.16 5.51 0.57
CA ASN A 258 -19.15 5.96 1.96
C ASN A 258 -17.76 6.41 2.44
N ASN A 259 -16.71 6.05 1.71
CA ASN A 259 -15.33 6.42 1.96
C ASN A 259 -14.99 7.87 1.57
N LEU A 260 -15.82 8.52 0.73
CA LEU A 260 -15.64 9.91 0.32
C LEU A 260 -16.63 10.87 1.00
N ARG A 261 -16.10 11.89 1.69
CA ARG A 261 -16.89 12.93 2.37
C ARG A 261 -16.30 14.32 2.19
N ARG A 262 -17.12 15.36 2.41
CA ARG A 262 -16.70 16.75 2.24
C ARG A 262 -17.33 17.69 3.26
N VAL A 263 -16.61 18.76 3.57
CA VAL A 263 -17.10 19.94 4.33
C VAL A 263 -16.66 21.22 3.63
N LEU A 264 -17.41 22.30 3.81
CA LEU A 264 -17.07 23.63 3.29
C LEU A 264 -16.48 24.49 4.41
N ILE A 265 -15.28 25.01 4.20
CA ILE A 265 -14.60 25.90 5.16
C ILE A 265 -14.41 27.27 4.53
N ASP A 266 -14.93 28.30 5.17
CA ASP A 266 -14.70 29.70 4.81
C ASP A 266 -13.76 30.37 5.82
N VAL A 267 -12.53 30.68 5.40
CA VAL A 267 -11.52 31.29 6.27
C VAL A 267 -11.62 32.81 6.19
N GLN A 268 -12.02 33.47 7.29
CA GLN A 268 -12.22 34.92 7.33
C GLN A 268 -10.97 35.69 7.78
N GLY A 269 -10.66 36.80 7.10
CA GLY A 269 -9.55 37.69 7.42
C GLY A 269 -8.32 37.46 6.54
N SER A 270 -7.13 37.75 7.06
CA SER A 270 -5.87 37.53 6.35
C SER A 270 -4.97 36.52 7.08
N CYS A 271 -4.25 35.73 6.27
CA CYS A 271 -3.26 34.74 6.69
C CYS A 271 -1.81 35.21 6.46
N ASP A 272 -1.60 36.52 6.37
CA ASP A 272 -0.30 37.17 6.32
C ASP A 272 0.43 37.13 7.68
#